data_AF-A0A316X9I2-F1
#
_entry.id   AF-A0A316X9I2-F1
#
_cell.length_a   1.000
_cell.length_b   1.000
_cell.length_c   1.000
_cell.angle_alpha   90.00
_cell.angle_beta   90.00
_cell.angle_gamma   90.00
#
_symmetry.space_group_name_H-M   'P 1'
#
loop_
_entity.id
_entity.type
_entity.pdbx_description
1 polymer ?
#
loop_
_entity_poly.entity_id
_entity_poly.type
_entity_poly.pdbx_seq_one_letter_code
_entity_poly.pdbx_strand_id
1 'polypeptide(L)' 'MEKEICRISISSNWLGDEYTFYEDSTIKRIYDNHSLNSNRVEWLEPKQISKQNKDKLVKGCPDDCKEQIMLILDYP' A
#
# COMPACT_ATOMS: atom_id res chain seq x y z
N MET A 1 12.84 12.92 -8.88
CA MET A 1 11.71 13.33 -8.03
C MET A 1 10.67 12.22 -8.17
N GLU A 2 10.53 11.36 -7.17
CA GLU A 2 9.50 10.31 -7.19
C GLU A 2 8.16 10.98 -6.87
N LYS A 3 7.19 10.87 -7.78
CA LYS A 3 5.84 11.39 -7.58
C LYS A 3 5.01 10.31 -6.90
N GLU A 4 4.63 10.60 -5.66
CA GLU A 4 3.68 9.80 -4.89
C GLU A 4 2.30 9.98 -5.51
N ILE A 5 1.65 8.86 -5.88
CA ILE A 5 0.27 8.85 -6.39
C ILE A 5 -0.70 9.00 -5.22
N CYS A 6 -0.61 8.05 -4.29
CA CYS A 6 -1.54 7.96 -3.17
C CYS A 6 -0.93 7.17 -2.02
N ARG A 7 -1.43 7.45 -0.82
CA ARG A 7 -1.06 6.76 0.41
C ARG A 7 -2.30 6.17 1.05
N ILE A 8 -2.29 4.86 1.25
CA ILE A 8 -3.40 4.11 1.84
C ILE A 8 -2.95 3.46 3.13
N SER A 9 -3.60 3.83 4.23
CA SER A 9 -3.34 3.24 5.55
C SER A 9 -4.41 2.17 5.83
N ILE A 10 -4.01 0.91 5.88
CA ILE A 10 -4.87 -0.25 6.22
C ILE A 10 -4.60 -0.70 7.67
N SER A 11 -4.84 0.17 8.64
CA SER A 11 -4.68 -0.18 10.06
C SER A 11 -5.59 -1.35 10.45
N SER A 12 -5.02 -2.47 10.90
CA SER A 12 -5.78 -3.60 11.45
C SER A 12 -5.56 -3.64 12.96
N ASN A 13 -6.48 -3.02 13.72
CA ASN A 13 -6.66 -2.99 15.19
C ASN A 13 -5.45 -2.73 16.13
N TRP A 14 -4.22 -3.12 15.80
CA TRP A 14 -3.04 -3.07 16.67
C TRP A 14 -1.75 -2.67 15.94
N LEU A 15 -1.68 -2.84 14.62
CA LEU A 15 -0.50 -2.52 13.81
C LEU A 15 -0.90 -1.60 12.67
N GLY A 16 -0.17 -0.49 12.54
CA GLY A 16 -0.31 0.43 11.41
C GLY A 16 0.37 -0.19 10.20
N ASP A 17 -0.36 -0.33 9.11
CA ASP A 17 0.14 -0.77 7.81
C ASP A 17 -0.21 0.32 6.81
N GLU A 18 0.80 0.99 6.27
CA GLU A 18 0.66 2.09 5.34
C GLU A 18 1.33 1.76 4.02
N TYR A 19 0.63 1.97 2.91
CA TYR A 19 1.09 1.67 1.58
C TYR A 19 1.11 2.96 0.77
N THR A 20 2.30 3.38 0.35
CA THR A 20 2.49 4.50 -0.57
C THR A 20 2.73 3.95 -1.97
N PHE A 21 1.95 4.43 -2.92
CA PHE A 21 2.05 4.11 -4.33
C PHE A 21 2.77 5.23 -5.07
N TYR A 22 3.66 4.87 -5.98
CA TYR A 22 4.47 5.79 -6.78
C TYR A 22 4.18 5.59 -8.27
N GLU A 23 4.41 6.64 -9.07
CA GLU A 23 4.18 6.62 -10.54
C GLU A 23 5.02 5.58 -11.31
N ASP A 24 6.12 5.13 -10.75
CA ASP A 24 6.97 4.07 -11.30
C ASP A 24 6.44 2.65 -11.04
N SER A 25 5.22 2.52 -10.53
CA SER A 25 4.58 1.27 -10.09
C SER A 25 5.27 0.62 -8.88
N THR A 26 6.12 1.36 -8.18
CA THR A 26 6.71 0.92 -6.93
C THR A 26 5.72 1.13 -5.78
N ILE A 27 5.71 0.18 -4.83
CA ILE A 27 4.86 0.23 -3.65
C ILE A 27 5.74 0.20 -2.41
N LYS A 28 5.62 1.22 -1.56
CA LYS A 28 6.31 1.28 -0.28
C LYS A 28 5.32 0.95 0.82
N ARG A 29 5.58 -0.13 1.53
CA ARG A 29 4.86 -0.48 2.74
C ARG A 29 5.64 -0.01 3.95
N ILE A 30 5.00 0.76 4.82
CA ILE A 30 5.49 1.13 6.13
C ILE A 30 4.61 0.43 7.14
N TYR A 31 5.17 -0.46 7.94
CA TYR A 31 4.41 -1.21 8.93
C TYR A 31 5.06 -1.22 10.30
N ASP A 32 4.22 -1.36 11.31
CA ASP A 32 4.66 -1.61 12.68
C ASP A 32 4.66 -3.11 12.94
N ASN A 33 5.78 -3.68 13.38
CA ASN A 33 5.85 -5.10 13.76
C ASN A 33 5.65 -5.28 15.27
N HIS A 34 6.08 -4.29 16.08
CA HIS A 34 5.90 -4.36 17.53
C HIS A 34 5.95 -2.97 18.17
N SER A 35 5.38 -2.85 19.38
CA SER A 35 5.29 -1.60 20.16
C SER A 35 6.64 -0.92 20.49
N LEU A 36 7.77 -1.57 20.16
CA LEU A 36 9.14 -1.11 20.38
C LEU A 36 9.95 -0.95 19.08
N ASN A 37 9.37 -1.30 17.92
CA ASN A 37 10.04 -1.25 16.62
C ASN A 37 9.03 -0.83 15.54
N SER A 38 8.70 0.45 15.59
CA SER A 38 7.79 1.12 14.66
C SER A 38 8.54 1.59 13.41
N ASN A 39 7.84 1.71 12.28
CA ASN A 39 8.36 2.21 10.99
C ASN A 39 9.28 1.25 10.21
N ARG A 40 8.94 -0.03 10.11
CA ARG A 40 9.60 -0.91 9.12
C ARG A 40 9.18 -0.44 7.73
N VAL A 41 10.16 0.00 6.93
CA VAL A 41 9.95 0.35 5.53
C VAL A 41 10.33 -0.84 4.67
N GLU A 42 9.41 -1.28 3.83
CA GLU A 42 9.55 -2.40 2.93
C GLU A 42 9.06 -1.99 1.55
N TRP A 43 9.83 -2.27 0.52
CA TRP A 43 9.45 -2.03 -0.86
C TRP A 43 8.91 -3.32 -1.42
N LEU A 44 7.67 -3.27 -1.89
CA LEU A 44 6.92 -4.43 -2.38
C LEU A 44 6.58 -4.24 -3.84
N GLU A 45 6.70 -5.31 -4.60
CA GLU A 45 6.09 -5.40 -5.91
C GLU A 45 4.59 -5.74 -5.76
N PRO A 46 3.75 -5.36 -6.72
CA PRO A 46 2.33 -5.70 -6.70
C PRO A 46 2.06 -7.21 -6.63
N LYS A 47 3.00 -8.03 -7.12
CA LYS A 47 2.93 -9.50 -7.04
C LYS A 47 3.21 -10.03 -5.63
N GLN A 48 3.91 -9.28 -4.79
CA GLN A 48 4.21 -9.65 -3.40
C GLN A 48 3.06 -9.32 -2.44
N ILE A 49 2.13 -8.45 -2.85
CA ILE A 49 0.96 -8.09 -2.05
C ILE A 49 -0.09 -9.19 -2.17
N SER A 50 -0.52 -9.73 -1.03
CA SER A 50 -1.56 -10.76 -0.99
C SER A 50 -2.90 -10.22 -1.52
N LYS A 51 -3.72 -11.10 -2.12
CA LYS A 51 -5.06 -10.72 -2.63
C LYS A 51 -5.92 -10.02 -1.57
N GLN A 52 -5.83 -10.46 -0.31
CA GLN A 52 -6.55 -9.83 0.81
C GLN A 52 -6.12 -8.38 1.04
N ASN A 53 -4.82 -8.08 0.97
CA ASN A 53 -4.33 -6.71 1.13
C ASN A 53 -4.68 -5.87 -0.09
N LYS A 54 -4.58 -6.41 -1.31
CA LYS A 54 -5.03 -5.72 -2.53
C LYS A 54 -6.49 -5.29 -2.43
N ASP A 55 -7.37 -6.20 -1.98
CA ASP A 55 -8.79 -5.91 -1.80
C ASP A 55 -9.03 -4.78 -0.77
N LYS A 56 -8.33 -4.81 0.37
CA LYS A 56 -8.38 -3.72 1.37
C LYS A 56 -7.90 -2.39 0.79
N LEU A 57 -6.81 -2.40 0.01
CA LEU A 57 -6.24 -1.20 -0.60
C LEU A 57 -7.20 -0.61 -1.63
N VAL A 58 -7.74 -1.42 -2.54
CA VAL A 58 -8.72 -0.98 -3.56
C VAL A 58 -10.01 -0.49 -2.90
N LYS A 59 -10.45 -1.12 -1.81
CA LYS A 59 -11.65 -0.72 -1.06
C LYS A 59 -11.45 0.58 -0.26
N GLY A 60 -10.25 0.81 0.25
CA GLY A 60 -9.89 2.03 0.98
C GLY A 60 -9.43 3.18 0.08
N CYS A 61 -9.18 2.93 -1.20
CA CYS A 61 -8.71 3.93 -2.14
C CYS A 61 -9.87 4.84 -2.59
N PRO A 62 -9.68 6.18 -2.61
CA PRO A 62 -10.61 7.09 -3.28
C PRO A 62 -10.68 6.78 -4.78
N ASP A 63 -11.88 6.93 -5.38
CA ASP A 63 -12.11 6.57 -6.78
C ASP A 63 -11.20 7.31 -7.78
N ASP A 64 -10.73 8.52 -7.44
CA ASP A 64 -9.82 9.34 -8.25
C ASP A 64 -8.46 8.65 -8.53
N CYS A 65 -7.94 7.90 -7.53
CA CYS A 65 -6.66 7.19 -7.64
C CYS A 65 -6.85 5.68 -7.85
N LYS A 66 -8.09 5.19 -7.76
CA LYS A 66 -8.40 3.76 -7.74
C LYS A 66 -8.02 3.06 -9.02
N GLU A 67 -8.26 3.68 -10.17
CA GLU A 67 -7.91 3.12 -11.47
C GLU A 67 -6.38 2.94 -11.61
N GLN A 68 -5.61 3.96 -11.21
CA GLN A 68 -4.14 3.87 -11.19
C GLN A 68 -3.65 2.81 -10.21
N ILE A 69 -4.23 2.72 -9.01
CA ILE A 69 -3.82 1.73 -8.03
C ILE A 69 -4.19 0.31 -8.48
N MET A 70 -5.33 0.09 -9.15
CA MET A 70 -5.69 -1.21 -9.71
C MET A 70 -4.70 -1.66 -10.79
N LEU A 71 -4.25 -0.73 -11.64
CA LEU A 71 -3.19 -0.97 -12.61
C LEU A 71 -1.87 -1.34 -11.92
N ILE A 72 -1.44 -0.55 -10.93
CA ILE A 72 -0.19 -0.80 -10.20
C ILE A 72 -0.27 -2.13 -9.48
N LEU A 73 -1.38 -2.42 -8.80
CA LEU A 73 -1.60 -3.66 -8.07
C LEU A 73 -1.73 -4.88 -8.98
N ASP A 74 -1.74 -4.73 -10.30
CA ASP A 74 -1.97 -5.82 -11.25
C ASP A 74 -3.22 -6.61 -10.82
N TYR A 75 -4.29 -5.87 -10.49
CA TYR A 75 -5.52 -6.45 -9.94
C TYR A 75 -6.43 -6.91 -11.08
N PRO A 76 -6.74 -8.22 -11.19
CA PRO A 76 -7.57 -8.77 -12.26
C PRO A 76 -9.06 -8.45 -12.09
#